data_AF-A0A7M3MIV4-F1
#
_entry.id   AF-A0A7M3MIV4-F1
#
_cell.length_a   1.000
_cell.length_b   1.000
_cell.length_c   1.000
_cell.angle_alpha   90.00
_cell.angle_beta   90.00
_cell.angle_gamma   90.00
#
_symmetry.space_group_name_H-M   'P 1'
#
loop_
_entity.id
_entity.type
_entity.pdbx_description
1 polymer ?
#
loop_
_entity_poly.entity_id
_entity_poly.type
_entity_poly.pdbx_seq_one_letter_code
_entity_poly.pdbx_strand_id
1 'polypeptide(L)'
;MGIFKEEKDFKRVIFNVDSVLAERLESAKERSRNMGRKLDVDTAVDKALEKFLKKAEKKLDELEEEQEKKKAKRTKISGGAAAPSQDDSELEGEGQPADAERPVW
;
A
#
# COMPACT_ATOMS: atom_id res chain seq x y z
N MET A 1 13.79 -30.61 -27.50
CA MET A 1 12.93 -30.02 -26.46
C MET A 1 13.82 -29.25 -25.50
N GLY A 2 13.98 -27.95 -25.73
CA GLY A 2 14.84 -27.10 -24.91
C GLY A 2 14.21 -26.88 -23.54
N ILE A 3 14.91 -27.27 -22.50
CA ILE A 3 14.53 -27.04 -21.10
C ILE A 3 14.81 -25.56 -20.83
N PHE A 4 13.83 -24.70 -21.08
CA PHE A 4 13.90 -23.30 -20.65
C PHE A 4 13.88 -23.30 -19.13
N LYS A 5 15.04 -23.04 -18.54
CA LYS A 5 15.19 -22.82 -17.11
C LYS A 5 14.61 -21.44 -16.85
N GLU A 6 13.44 -21.37 -16.20
CA GLU A 6 12.87 -20.10 -15.76
C GLU A 6 13.91 -19.39 -14.90
N GLU A 7 14.50 -18.32 -15.45
CA GLU A 7 15.41 -17.46 -14.71
C GLU A 7 14.57 -16.72 -13.66
N LYS A 8 14.82 -17.03 -12.39
CA LYS A 8 14.20 -16.28 -11.30
C LYS A 8 14.80 -14.88 -11.27
N ASP A 9 13.96 -13.88 -11.53
CA ASP A 9 14.30 -12.49 -11.30
C ASP A 9 14.35 -12.21 -9.79
N PHE A 10 15.47 -11.62 -9.34
CA PHE A 10 15.64 -11.18 -7.96
C PHE A 10 15.73 -9.66 -7.91
N LYS A 11 14.83 -9.02 -7.15
CA LYS A 11 14.89 -7.58 -6.85
C LYS A 11 15.39 -7.39 -5.42
N ARG A 12 16.41 -6.54 -5.24
CA ARG A 12 16.90 -6.17 -3.91
C ARG A 12 15.99 -5.10 -3.32
N VAL A 13 15.48 -5.36 -2.11
CA VAL A 13 14.67 -4.42 -1.34
C VAL A 13 15.39 -4.12 -0.04
N ILE A 14 15.48 -2.84 0.32
CA ILE A 14 16.03 -2.38 1.60
C ILE A 14 14.88 -1.73 2.35
N PHE A 15 14.65 -2.16 3.58
CA PHE A 15 13.59 -1.63 4.44
C PHE A 15 14.15 -1.31 5.82
N ASN A 16 13.55 -0.31 6.45
CA ASN A 16 13.81 -0.01 7.85
C ASN A 16 13.00 -0.98 8.71
N VAL A 17 13.64 -1.55 9.73
CA VAL A 17 13.01 -2.40 10.73
C VAL A 17 13.06 -1.71 12.09
N ASP A 18 12.11 -2.06 12.94
CA ASP A 18 12.13 -1.70 14.34
C ASP A 18 13.42 -2.20 15.02
N SER A 19 13.99 -1.38 15.91
CA SER A 19 15.28 -1.68 16.55
C SER A 19 15.23 -2.96 17.39
N VAL A 20 14.12 -3.25 18.06
CA VAL A 20 13.96 -4.46 18.87
C VAL A 20 13.93 -5.70 17.97
N LEU A 21 13.29 -5.61 16.80
CA LEU A 21 13.31 -6.70 15.82
C LEU A 21 14.71 -6.92 15.24
N ALA A 22 15.46 -5.84 14.96
CA ALA A 22 16.84 -5.92 14.49
C ALA A 22 17.74 -6.63 15.52
N GLU A 23 17.71 -6.20 16.78
CA GLU A 23 18.49 -6.81 17.87
C GLU A 23 18.17 -8.30 18.05
N ARG A 24 16.89 -8.67 17.96
CA ARG A 24 16.46 -10.07 18.04
C ARG A 24 16.97 -10.90 16.87
N LEU A 25 16.98 -10.34 15.67
CA LEU A 25 17.48 -11.01 14.47
C LEU A 25 19.00 -11.22 14.55
N GLU A 26 19.75 -10.22 15.00
CA GLU A 26 21.18 -10.33 15.26
C GLU A 26 21.49 -11.39 16.32
N SER A 27 20.78 -11.35 17.46
CA SER A 27 20.92 -12.35 18.53
C SER A 27 20.59 -13.77 18.07
N ALA A 28 19.64 -13.92 17.15
CA ALA A 28 19.31 -15.24 16.57
C ALA A 28 20.41 -15.72 15.60
N LYS A 29 20.98 -14.82 14.81
CA LYS A 29 22.07 -15.11 13.88
C LYS A 29 23.35 -15.50 14.64
N GLU A 30 23.69 -14.80 15.71
CA GLU A 30 24.82 -15.10 16.56
C GLU A 30 24.66 -16.46 17.24
N ARG A 31 23.50 -16.74 17.84
CA ARG A 31 23.18 -18.06 18.41
C ARG A 31 23.29 -19.18 17.38
N SER A 32 22.78 -18.98 16.16
CA SER A 32 22.90 -19.97 15.10
C SER A 32 24.38 -20.24 14.76
N ARG A 33 25.18 -19.18 14.65
CA ARG A 33 26.62 -19.28 14.37
C ARG A 33 27.35 -20.04 15.48
N ASN A 34 27.00 -19.80 16.73
CA ASN A 34 27.56 -20.51 17.89
C ASN A 34 27.19 -22.00 17.89
N MET A 35 26.06 -22.37 17.28
CA MET A 35 25.66 -23.77 17.06
C MET A 35 26.27 -24.39 15.79
N GLY A 36 27.16 -23.67 15.09
CA GLY A 36 27.79 -24.12 13.84
C GLY A 36 26.82 -24.18 12.65
N ARG A 37 25.65 -23.53 12.73
CA ARG A 37 24.64 -23.50 11.66
C ARG A 37 24.49 -22.09 11.09
N LYS A 38 24.25 -22.00 9.78
CA LYS A 38 23.88 -20.74 9.14
C LYS A 38 22.36 -20.58 9.17
N LEU A 39 21.90 -19.45 9.66
CA LEU A 39 20.49 -19.06 9.57
C LEU A 39 20.24 -18.49 8.17
N ASP A 40 19.41 -19.15 7.36
CA ASP A 40 18.97 -18.62 6.06
C ASP A 40 17.85 -17.60 6.27
N VAL A 41 18.27 -16.38 6.58
CA VAL A 41 17.37 -15.23 6.80
C VAL A 41 16.58 -14.92 5.53
N ASP A 42 17.22 -14.94 4.37
CA ASP A 42 16.60 -14.56 3.09
C ASP A 42 15.39 -15.46 2.79
N THR A 43 15.57 -16.79 2.83
CA THR A 43 14.48 -17.75 2.63
C THR A 43 13.36 -17.60 3.67
N ALA A 44 13.69 -17.24 4.91
CA ALA A 44 12.71 -17.02 5.95
C ALA A 44 11.90 -15.74 5.70
N VAL A 45 12.56 -14.67 5.25
CA VAL A 45 11.94 -13.40 4.87
C VAL A 45 11.05 -13.57 3.65
N ASP A 46 11.49 -14.27 2.61
CA ASP A 46 10.68 -14.57 1.42
C ASP A 46 9.37 -15.27 1.80
N LYS A 47 9.45 -16.31 2.63
CA LYS A 47 8.25 -17.03 3.12
C LYS A 47 7.35 -16.15 3.97
N ALA A 48 7.90 -15.23 4.74
CA ALA A 48 7.12 -14.30 5.55
C ALA A 48 6.40 -13.28 4.66
N LEU A 49 7.07 -12.76 3.63
CA LEU A 49 6.51 -11.83 2.65
C LEU A 49 5.39 -12.50 1.83
N GLU A 50 5.59 -13.72 1.32
CA GLU A 50 4.54 -14.45 0.60
C GLU A 50 3.26 -14.62 1.45
N LYS A 51 3.43 -14.98 2.73
CA LYS A 51 2.29 -15.14 3.66
C LYS A 51 1.62 -13.80 3.98
N PHE A 52 2.41 -12.74 4.10
CA PHE A 52 1.90 -11.40 4.32
C PHE A 52 1.10 -10.92 3.09
N LEU A 53 1.65 -11.05 1.88
CA LEU A 53 0.99 -10.67 0.64
C LEU A 53 -0.31 -11.42 0.43
N LYS A 54 -0.33 -12.75 0.60
CA LYS A 54 -1.59 -13.53 0.53
C LYS A 54 -2.66 -13.05 1.50
N LYS A 55 -2.27 -12.61 2.69
CA LYS A 55 -3.20 -12.05 3.69
C LYS A 55 -3.62 -10.62 3.32
N ALA A 56 -2.72 -9.82 2.78
CA ALA A 56 -3.00 -8.46 2.35
C ALA A 56 -3.94 -8.45 1.14
N GLU A 57 -3.67 -9.26 0.12
CA GLU A 57 -4.53 -9.48 -1.05
C GLU A 57 -5.93 -9.89 -0.61
N LYS A 58 -6.06 -10.94 0.22
CA LYS A 58 -7.36 -11.36 0.73
C LYS A 58 -8.12 -10.24 1.47
N LYS A 59 -7.42 -9.43 2.26
CA LYS A 59 -8.04 -8.29 2.96
C LYS A 59 -8.43 -7.16 2.00
N LEU A 60 -7.66 -6.93 0.95
CA LEU A 60 -8.00 -5.95 -0.08
C LEU A 60 -9.23 -6.40 -0.87
N ASP A 61 -9.31 -7.69 -1.23
CA ASP A 61 -10.49 -8.26 -1.90
C ASP A 61 -11.75 -8.11 -1.02
N GLU A 62 -11.65 -8.42 0.28
CA GLU A 62 -12.76 -8.24 1.23
C GLU A 62 -13.21 -6.77 1.34
N LEU A 63 -12.26 -5.82 1.33
CA LEU A 63 -12.56 -4.39 1.36
C LEU A 63 -13.16 -3.88 0.05
N GLU A 64 -12.70 -4.38 -1.10
CA GLU A 64 -13.23 -4.03 -2.41
C GLU A 64 -14.66 -4.54 -2.56
N GLU A 65 -14.94 -5.78 -2.19
CA GLU A 65 -16.30 -6.32 -2.14
C GLU A 65 -17.21 -5.53 -1.19
N GLU A 66 -16.71 -5.10 -0.03
CA GLU A 66 -17.49 -4.29 0.90
C GLU A 66 -17.80 -2.90 0.32
N GLN A 67 -16.85 -2.30 -0.41
CA GLN A 67 -17.06 -1.04 -1.11
C GLN A 67 -18.06 -1.18 -2.27
N GLU A 68 -18.00 -2.26 -3.05
CA GLU A 68 -18.98 -2.53 -4.11
C GLU A 68 -20.38 -2.75 -3.53
N LYS A 69 -20.51 -3.50 -2.43
CA LYS A 69 -21.78 -3.69 -1.72
C LYS A 69 -22.32 -2.37 -1.15
N LYS A 70 -21.45 -1.48 -0.64
CA LYS A 70 -21.83 -0.13 -0.19
C LYS A 70 -22.26 0.76 -1.35
N LYS A 71 -21.57 0.73 -2.49
CA LYS A 71 -21.95 1.45 -3.71
C LYS A 71 -23.30 0.95 -4.24
N ALA A 72 -23.49 -0.37 -4.38
CA ALA A 72 -24.75 -0.96 -4.84
C ALA A 72 -25.95 -0.66 -3.93
N LYS A 73 -25.76 -0.61 -2.60
CA LYS A 73 -26.81 -0.15 -1.67
C LYS A 73 -27.12 1.34 -1.85
N ARG A 74 -26.11 2.19 -2.10
CA ARG A 74 -26.30 3.62 -2.36
C ARG A 74 -27.08 3.86 -3.65
N THR A 75 -26.79 3.12 -4.73
CA THR A 75 -27.55 3.20 -5.99
C THR A 75 -28.97 2.67 -5.88
N LYS A 76 -29.22 1.70 -4.98
CA LYS A 76 -30.58 1.17 -4.74
C LYS A 76 -31.45 2.12 -3.91
N ILE A 77 -30.84 3.00 -3.11
CA ILE A 77 -31.53 4.07 -2.36
C ILE A 77 -31.75 5.31 -3.24
N SER A 78 -30.90 5.57 -4.24
CA SER A 78 -31.10 6.66 -5.22
C SER A 78 -32.00 6.31 -6.41
N GLY A 79 -32.60 5.10 -6.42
CA GLY A 79 -33.54 4.66 -7.45
C GLY A 79 -34.99 5.17 -7.27
N GLY A 80 -35.23 6.03 -6.27
CA GLY A 80 -36.53 6.65 -6.02
C GLY A 80 -36.47 8.17 -6.12
N ALA A 81 -36.81 8.69 -7.30
CA ALA A 81 -37.30 10.04 -7.57
C ALA A 81 -36.52 11.26 -7.03
N ALA A 82 -35.79 11.95 -7.92
CA ALA A 82 -35.81 13.41 -7.97
C ALA A 82 -35.37 13.90 -9.36
N ALA A 83 -36.19 14.80 -9.92
CA ALA A 83 -36.11 15.45 -11.21
C ALA A 83 -34.84 16.33 -11.39
N PRO A 84 -34.49 16.74 -12.62
CA PRO A 84 -33.34 17.61 -12.86
C PRO A 84 -33.69 19.05 -12.49
N SER A 85 -32.87 19.67 -11.66
CA SER A 85 -32.87 21.13 -11.49
C SER A 85 -31.48 21.64 -11.87
N GLN A 86 -31.38 22.16 -13.10
CA GLN A 86 -30.52 23.30 -13.35
C GLN A 86 -31.06 24.45 -12.50
N ASP A 87 -30.22 25.14 -11.74
CA ASP A 87 -30.41 26.55 -11.50
C ASP A 87 -29.05 27.23 -11.41
N ASP A 88 -28.91 28.19 -12.30
CA ASP A 88 -27.76 29.01 -12.60
C ASP A 88 -27.56 30.03 -11.47
N SER A 89 -26.33 30.26 -11.02
CA SER A 89 -26.02 31.41 -10.18
C SER A 89 -24.63 31.91 -10.53
N GLU A 90 -24.57 32.60 -11.67
CA GLU A 90 -23.73 33.77 -11.87
C GLU A 90 -23.95 34.75 -10.70
N LEU A 91 -22.89 35.06 -9.97
CA LEU A 91 -22.80 36.32 -9.22
C LEU A 91 -21.32 36.71 -9.15
N GLU A 92 -21.00 37.66 -10.01
CA GLU A 92 -19.75 38.38 -10.10
C GLU A 92 -19.39 39.06 -8.76
N GLY A 93 -18.10 39.20 -8.52
CA GLY A 93 -17.55 39.94 -7.39
C GLY A 93 -16.05 40.15 -7.56
N GLU A 94 -15.71 41.13 -8.39
CA GLU A 94 -14.37 41.66 -8.62
C GLU A 94 -13.59 41.97 -7.32
N GLY A 95 -12.27 41.80 -7.38
CA GLY A 95 -11.39 42.26 -6.30
C GLY A 95 -9.93 41.83 -6.42
N GLN A 96 -9.26 42.15 -7.53
CA GLN A 96 -7.79 42.23 -7.58
C GLN A 96 -7.37 43.66 -7.19
N PRO A 97 -6.37 43.83 -6.32
CA PRO A 97 -5.04 44.26 -6.79
C PRO A 97 -3.92 43.49 -6.07
N ALA A 98 -2.91 42.99 -6.78
CA ALA A 98 -1.67 43.66 -7.19
C ALA A 98 -0.70 43.97 -6.03
N ASP A 99 0.52 43.42 -6.18
CA ASP A 99 1.80 43.81 -5.59
C ASP A 99 2.04 43.73 -4.07
N ALA A 100 2.96 42.85 -3.67
CA ALA A 100 4.22 43.26 -3.05
C ALA A 100 5.13 42.03 -2.76
N GLU A 101 6.14 41.87 -3.61
CA GLU A 101 7.55 41.63 -3.28
C GLU A 101 7.96 40.57 -2.23
N ARG A 102 8.85 39.67 -2.67
CA ARG A 102 9.64 38.73 -1.87
C ARG A 102 10.53 39.45 -0.83
N PRO A 103 11.09 38.72 0.15
CA PRO A 103 12.47 38.31 -0.09
C PRO A 103 12.79 36.86 0.26
N VAL A 104 13.74 36.36 -0.52
CA VAL A 104 14.49 35.12 -0.37
C VAL A 104 15.59 35.37 0.64
N TRP A 105 15.62 34.61 1.74
CA TRP A 105 16.85 34.23 2.46
C TRP A 105 16.72 32.77 2.85
#